data_AF-A0A9D6KZ36-F1
#
_entry.id   AF-A0A9D6KZ36-F1
#
_cell.length_a   1.000
_cell.length_b   1.000
_cell.length_c   1.000
_cell.angle_alpha   90.00
_cell.angle_beta   90.00
_cell.angle_gamma   90.00
#
_symmetry.space_group_name_H-M   'P 1'
#
loop_
_entity.id
_entity.type
_entity.pdbx_description
1 polymer ?
#
loop_
_entity_poly.entity_id
_entity_poly.type
_entity_poly.pdbx_seq_one_letter_code
_entity_poly.pdbx_strand_id
1 'polypeptide(L)'
;MQDASAVFHYFNNLSETQQKQFAQLGDLYKEWNERINVVSRKDIENIYTNHVLHSLGIAKVMGFNKSAQVMDVGTGGGFPGIPLAILFPEAEFYLIDSIGKKITVVKEVAAALNLKNVRAEQIRAEQVKQKFDFVVSRAVTRMKEFYGWTRNTIKPKSVHKLDNGILYLKGGDLDEELNELKKPYSLYDLSDYFKEEYFETKKVVYVPIH
;
A
#
# COMPACT_ATOMS: atom_id res chain seq x y z
N MET A 1 1.17 -3.92 24.09
CA MET A 1 1.46 -4.22 22.67
C MET A 1 0.46 -3.44 21.85
N GLN A 2 0.89 -2.73 20.80
CA GLN A 2 -0.08 -2.22 19.84
C GLN A 2 -0.81 -3.40 19.22
N ASP A 3 -2.13 -3.40 19.33
CA ASP A 3 -3.04 -4.36 18.72
C ASP A 3 -3.76 -3.68 17.55
N ALA A 4 -4.66 -4.40 16.88
CA ALA A 4 -5.41 -3.87 15.75
C ALA A 4 -6.39 -2.73 16.13
N SER A 5 -6.47 -2.32 17.41
CA SER A 5 -7.36 -1.23 17.85
C SER A 5 -7.13 0.08 17.12
N ALA A 6 -5.88 0.40 16.77
CA ALA A 6 -5.56 1.59 15.98
C ALA A 6 -6.27 1.56 14.61
N VAL A 7 -6.37 0.39 13.98
CA VAL A 7 -7.11 0.24 12.73
C VAL A 7 -8.61 0.39 12.98
N PHE A 8 -9.15 -0.28 13.99
CA PHE A 8 -10.59 -0.29 14.28
C PHE A 8 -11.12 1.07 14.72
N HIS A 9 -10.26 1.90 15.33
CA HIS A 9 -10.58 3.28 15.69
C HIS A 9 -10.93 4.12 14.45
N TYR A 10 -10.15 4.00 13.36
CA TYR A 10 -10.35 4.81 12.15
C TYR A 10 -11.21 4.15 11.06
N PHE A 11 -11.39 2.83 11.14
CA PHE A 11 -12.17 2.04 10.20
C PHE A 11 -13.23 1.24 10.98
N ASN A 12 -14.38 1.88 11.20
CA ASN A 12 -15.47 1.36 12.03
C ASN A 12 -16.41 0.37 11.33
N ASN A 13 -16.43 0.37 9.99
CA ASN A 13 -17.31 -0.48 9.18
C ASN A 13 -16.56 -1.71 8.63
N LEU A 14 -15.90 -2.46 9.51
CA LEU A 14 -15.17 -3.68 9.15
C LEU A 14 -16.02 -4.91 9.44
N SER A 15 -16.11 -5.84 8.49
CA SER A 15 -16.69 -7.17 8.72
C SER A 15 -15.91 -7.96 9.76
N GLU A 16 -16.54 -8.97 10.37
CA GLU A 16 -15.85 -9.86 11.32
C GLU A 16 -14.61 -10.53 10.71
N THR A 17 -14.68 -10.91 9.43
CA THR A 17 -13.54 -11.50 8.71
C THR A 17 -12.39 -10.50 8.61
N GLN A 18 -12.67 -9.24 8.25
CA GLN A 18 -11.62 -8.21 8.17
C GLN A 18 -11.02 -7.89 9.54
N GLN A 19 -11.84 -7.83 10.59
CA GLN A 19 -11.33 -7.63 11.96
C GLN A 19 -10.38 -8.77 12.37
N LYS A 20 -10.76 -10.03 12.11
CA LYS A 20 -9.90 -11.21 12.36
C LYS A 20 -8.60 -11.13 11.56
N GLN A 21 -8.68 -10.82 10.27
CA GLN A 21 -7.50 -10.70 9.40
C GLN A 21 -6.55 -9.60 9.88
N PHE A 22 -7.07 -8.42 10.23
CA PHE A 22 -6.25 -7.34 10.79
C PHE A 22 -5.61 -7.73 12.11
N ALA A 23 -6.35 -8.37 13.03
CA ALA A 23 -5.82 -8.82 14.32
C ALA A 23 -4.69 -9.85 14.18
N GLN A 24 -4.71 -10.67 13.13
CA GLN A 24 -3.67 -11.67 12.84
C GLN A 24 -2.36 -11.06 12.30
N LEU A 25 -2.40 -9.86 11.70
CA LEU A 25 -1.22 -9.26 11.05
C LEU A 25 -0.04 -9.09 12.01
N GLY A 26 -0.31 -8.65 13.24
CA GLY A 26 0.75 -8.37 14.22
C GLY A 26 1.64 -9.59 14.48
N ASP A 27 1.04 -10.75 14.73
CA ASP A 27 1.79 -11.96 15.07
C ASP A 27 2.41 -12.61 13.83
N LEU A 28 1.70 -12.62 12.70
CA LEU A 28 2.24 -13.10 11.42
C LEU A 28 3.51 -12.34 11.03
N TYR A 29 3.48 -11.00 11.12
CA TYR A 29 4.64 -10.20 10.75
C TYR A 29 5.78 -10.32 11.76
N LYS A 30 5.51 -10.51 13.06
CA LYS A 30 6.58 -10.79 14.04
C LYS A 30 7.33 -12.07 13.69
N GLU A 31 6.60 -13.16 13.46
CA GLU A 31 7.18 -14.45 13.09
C GLU A 31 8.03 -14.34 11.81
N TRP A 32 7.49 -13.71 10.76
CA TRP A 32 8.24 -13.52 9.51
C TRP A 32 9.44 -12.58 9.65
N ASN A 33 9.36 -11.58 10.54
CA ASN A 33 10.46 -10.66 10.76
C ASN A 33 11.66 -11.33 11.43
N GLU A 34 11.43 -12.31 12.32
CA GLU A 34 12.48 -13.16 12.91
C GLU A 34 13.23 -13.97 11.85
N ARG A 35 12.56 -14.33 10.75
CA ARG A 35 13.13 -15.17 9.69
C ARG A 35 13.87 -14.37 8.62
N ILE A 36 13.30 -13.25 8.14
CA ILE A 36 13.85 -12.57 6.96
C ILE A 36 13.94 -11.03 7.00
N ASN A 37 13.78 -10.39 8.16
CA ASN A 37 13.85 -8.93 8.34
C ASN A 37 12.95 -8.18 7.32
N VAL A 38 11.64 -8.32 7.49
CA VAL A 38 10.60 -7.73 6.64
C VAL A 38 10.54 -6.21 6.84
N VAL A 39 10.64 -5.78 8.09
CA VAL A 39 10.66 -4.37 8.53
C VAL A 39 11.79 -4.14 9.54
N SER A 40 12.08 -2.89 9.87
CA SER A 40 13.10 -2.60 10.88
C SER A 40 12.69 -3.15 12.26
N ARG A 41 13.67 -3.47 13.12
CA ARG A 41 13.40 -3.92 14.49
C ARG A 41 12.64 -2.89 15.34
N LYS A 42 12.81 -1.59 15.05
CA LYS A 42 12.06 -0.53 15.73
C LYS A 42 10.61 -0.48 15.24
N ASP A 43 10.39 -0.78 13.96
CA ASP A 43 9.07 -0.70 13.36
C ASP A 43 8.21 -1.95 13.61
N ILE A 44 8.79 -3.13 13.86
CA ILE A 44 7.99 -4.33 14.13
C ILE A 44 7.15 -4.19 15.41
N GLU A 45 7.66 -3.47 16.41
CA GLU A 45 6.91 -3.16 17.64
C GLU A 45 5.74 -2.21 17.40
N ASN A 46 5.82 -1.40 16.32
CA ASN A 46 4.84 -0.40 15.91
C ASN A 46 4.20 -0.76 14.56
N ILE A 47 4.11 -2.06 14.24
CA ILE A 47 3.69 -2.56 12.92
C ILE A 47 2.31 -2.02 12.54
N TYR A 48 1.39 -1.91 13.50
CA TYR A 48 0.04 -1.42 13.25
C TYR A 48 0.05 0.05 12.84
N THR A 49 0.66 0.95 13.61
CA THR A 49 0.70 2.38 13.24
C THR A 49 1.59 2.63 12.03
N ASN A 50 2.84 2.17 12.06
CA ASN A 50 3.86 2.56 11.09
C ASN A 50 3.67 1.89 9.72
N HIS A 51 3.00 0.73 9.69
CA HIS A 51 2.86 -0.05 8.47
C HIS A 51 1.42 -0.34 8.09
N VAL A 52 0.59 -0.89 8.97
CA VAL A 52 -0.80 -1.24 8.61
C VAL A 52 -1.63 0.02 8.40
N LEU A 53 -1.75 0.87 9.40
CA LEU A 53 -2.55 2.09 9.37
C LEU A 53 -2.01 3.08 8.34
N HIS A 54 -0.69 3.21 8.23
CA HIS A 54 -0.06 4.00 7.15
C HIS A 54 -0.44 3.49 5.76
N SER A 55 -0.49 2.17 5.54
CA SER A 55 -0.97 1.59 4.27
C SER A 55 -2.42 1.97 3.99
N LEU A 56 -3.26 1.93 5.02
CA LEU A 56 -4.67 2.31 4.94
C LEU A 56 -4.90 3.81 4.79
N GLY A 57 -3.86 4.65 4.91
CA GLY A 57 -3.93 6.07 4.55
C GLY A 57 -4.38 6.29 3.11
N ILE A 58 -4.01 5.38 2.19
CA ILE A 58 -4.50 5.41 0.81
C ILE A 58 -6.03 5.30 0.77
N ALA A 59 -6.63 4.47 1.62
CA ALA A 59 -8.07 4.25 1.66
C ALA A 59 -8.87 5.47 2.16
N LYS A 60 -8.22 6.40 2.88
CA LYS A 60 -8.82 7.69 3.28
C LYS A 60 -8.92 8.67 2.11
N VAL A 61 -8.02 8.54 1.13
CA VAL A 61 -7.99 9.37 -0.08
C VAL A 61 -8.84 8.75 -1.19
N MET A 62 -8.73 7.43 -1.37
CA MET A 62 -9.34 6.72 -2.49
C MET A 62 -9.85 5.33 -2.07
N GLY A 63 -11.16 5.12 -2.22
CA GLY A 63 -11.78 3.80 -2.10
C GLY A 63 -11.84 3.10 -3.45
N PHE A 64 -11.45 1.82 -3.51
CA PHE A 64 -11.46 1.06 -4.76
C PHE A 64 -12.83 0.45 -5.05
N ASN A 65 -13.33 0.63 -6.27
CA ASN A 65 -14.56 -0.02 -6.71
C ASN A 65 -14.38 -1.55 -6.79
N LYS A 66 -15.49 -2.27 -6.80
CA LYS A 66 -15.50 -3.70 -7.12
C LYS A 66 -14.78 -3.98 -8.44
N SER A 67 -13.95 -5.03 -8.43
CA SER A 67 -13.10 -5.47 -9.54
C SER A 67 -12.03 -4.48 -9.99
N ALA A 68 -11.74 -3.44 -9.19
CA ALA A 68 -10.57 -2.59 -9.42
C ALA A 68 -9.30 -3.44 -9.44
N GLN A 69 -8.41 -3.16 -10.38
CA GLN A 69 -7.11 -3.81 -10.46
C GLN A 69 -6.05 -2.85 -9.92
N VAL A 70 -5.41 -3.23 -8.82
CA VAL A 70 -4.41 -2.41 -8.14
C VAL A 70 -3.07 -3.12 -8.17
N MET A 71 -2.02 -2.45 -8.63
CA MET A 71 -0.65 -2.96 -8.57
C MET A 71 0.10 -2.29 -7.42
N ASP A 72 0.72 -3.08 -6.55
CA ASP A 72 1.64 -2.59 -5.52
C ASP A 72 3.08 -2.83 -5.95
N VAL A 73 3.81 -1.75 -6.23
CA VAL A 73 5.18 -1.80 -6.73
C VAL A 73 6.16 -1.64 -5.58
N GLY A 74 7.06 -2.62 -5.46
CA GLY A 74 8.03 -2.67 -4.35
C GLY A 74 7.33 -2.95 -3.03
N THR A 75 6.35 -3.86 -3.07
CA THR A 75 5.46 -4.21 -1.95
C THR A 75 6.23 -4.63 -0.69
N GLY A 76 7.48 -5.07 -0.83
CA GLY A 76 8.30 -5.54 0.27
C GLY A 76 7.61 -6.67 1.03
N GLY A 77 7.33 -6.45 2.31
CA GLY A 77 6.57 -7.38 3.14
C GLY A 77 5.08 -7.49 2.83
N GLY A 78 4.58 -6.82 1.81
CA GLY A 78 3.15 -6.75 1.51
C GLY A 78 2.53 -5.41 1.88
N PHE A 79 3.30 -4.32 1.96
CA PHE A 79 2.79 -3.01 2.33
C PHE A 79 2.99 -2.01 1.17
N PRO A 80 1.94 -1.32 0.70
CA PRO A 80 0.59 -1.25 1.28
C PRO A 80 -0.41 -2.33 0.84
N GLY A 81 -0.03 -3.25 -0.04
CA GLY A 81 -0.95 -4.16 -0.72
C GLY A 81 -1.79 -5.08 0.18
N ILE A 82 -1.22 -5.73 1.20
CA ILE A 82 -1.93 -6.67 2.09
C ILE A 82 -2.99 -5.95 2.93
N PRO A 83 -2.69 -4.85 3.66
CA PRO A 83 -3.74 -4.10 4.35
C PRO A 83 -4.87 -3.63 3.45
N LEU A 84 -4.54 -3.15 2.23
CA LEU A 84 -5.56 -2.72 1.27
C LEU A 84 -6.38 -3.89 0.74
N ALA A 85 -5.78 -5.05 0.50
CA ALA A 85 -6.50 -6.25 0.07
C ALA A 85 -7.48 -6.77 1.11
N ILE A 86 -7.15 -6.65 2.41
CA ILE A 86 -8.09 -6.92 3.51
C ILE A 86 -9.25 -5.93 3.46
N LEU A 87 -8.96 -4.63 3.32
CA LEU A 87 -10.00 -3.59 3.36
C LEU A 87 -10.93 -3.62 2.14
N PHE A 88 -10.41 -3.99 0.96
CA PHE A 88 -11.14 -4.02 -0.31
C PHE A 88 -11.18 -5.45 -0.88
N PRO A 89 -11.96 -6.37 -0.29
CA PRO A 89 -11.96 -7.79 -0.68
C PRO A 89 -12.50 -8.03 -2.11
N GLU A 90 -13.19 -7.05 -2.69
CA GLU A 90 -13.72 -7.14 -4.06
C GLU A 90 -12.80 -6.51 -5.12
N ALA A 91 -11.67 -5.91 -4.72
CA ALA A 91 -10.63 -5.42 -5.63
C ALA A 91 -9.48 -6.42 -5.72
N GLU A 92 -8.84 -6.50 -6.89
CA GLU A 92 -7.75 -7.41 -7.19
C GLU A 92 -6.39 -6.73 -7.01
N PHE A 93 -5.53 -7.31 -6.18
CA PHE A 93 -4.23 -6.75 -5.84
C PHE A 93 -3.10 -7.59 -6.43
N TYR A 94 -2.24 -6.94 -7.23
CA TYR A 94 -1.03 -7.53 -7.77
C TYR A 94 0.21 -6.93 -7.10
N LEU A 95 0.84 -7.71 -6.23
CA LEU A 95 1.95 -7.30 -5.38
C LEU A 95 3.28 -7.75 -6.00
N ILE A 96 4.13 -6.80 -6.37
CA ILE A 96 5.41 -7.09 -7.02
C ILE A 96 6.60 -6.56 -6.23
N ASP A 97 7.71 -7.29 -6.31
CA ASP A 97 9.00 -6.88 -5.75
C ASP A 97 10.13 -7.55 -6.57
N SER A 98 11.30 -6.92 -6.61
CA SER A 98 12.48 -7.52 -7.26
C SER A 98 13.14 -8.60 -6.38
N ILE A 99 12.83 -8.62 -5.08
CA ILE A 99 13.44 -9.49 -4.08
C ILE A 99 12.52 -10.69 -3.78
N GLY A 100 12.92 -11.88 -4.25
CA GLY A 100 12.12 -13.11 -4.14
C GLY A 100 11.72 -13.48 -2.70
N LYS A 101 12.64 -13.39 -1.73
CA LYS A 101 12.33 -13.72 -0.32
C LYS A 101 11.21 -12.86 0.27
N LYS A 102 11.07 -11.60 -0.17
CA LYS A 102 10.00 -10.72 0.27
C LYS A 102 8.65 -11.15 -0.31
N ILE A 103 8.63 -11.53 -1.60
CA ILE A 103 7.45 -12.13 -2.23
C ILE A 103 7.03 -13.43 -1.56
N THR A 104 7.97 -14.25 -1.06
CA THR A 104 7.62 -15.41 -0.24
C THR A 104 6.78 -15.01 0.96
N VAL A 105 7.17 -13.98 1.73
CA VAL A 105 6.37 -13.49 2.87
C VAL A 105 4.99 -13.04 2.43
N VAL A 106 4.89 -12.29 1.35
CA VAL A 106 3.60 -11.81 0.84
C VAL A 106 2.66 -12.99 0.55
N LYS A 107 3.17 -14.03 -0.11
CA LYS A 107 2.38 -15.23 -0.43
C LYS A 107 1.94 -15.97 0.82
N GLU A 108 2.84 -16.14 1.79
CA GLU A 108 2.56 -16.86 3.03
C GLU A 108 1.58 -16.09 3.93
N VAL A 109 1.74 -14.77 4.05
CA VAL A 109 0.80 -13.90 4.78
C VAL A 109 -0.57 -13.91 4.09
N ALA A 110 -0.62 -13.76 2.75
CA ALA A 110 -1.89 -13.82 2.02
C ALA A 110 -2.59 -15.18 2.19
N ALA A 111 -1.83 -16.28 2.16
CA ALA A 111 -2.35 -17.63 2.40
C ALA A 111 -2.89 -17.81 3.82
N ALA A 112 -2.14 -17.38 4.84
CA ALA A 112 -2.54 -17.47 6.25
C ALA A 112 -3.82 -16.67 6.55
N LEU A 113 -3.98 -15.52 5.89
CA LEU A 113 -5.17 -14.67 6.00
C LEU A 113 -6.31 -15.10 5.06
N ASN A 114 -6.11 -16.15 4.26
CA ASN A 114 -7.04 -16.64 3.24
C ASN A 114 -7.48 -15.56 2.22
N LEU A 115 -6.58 -14.64 1.86
CA LEU A 115 -6.83 -13.60 0.85
C LEU A 115 -6.87 -14.23 -0.55
N LYS A 116 -8.01 -14.11 -1.23
CA LYS A 116 -8.23 -14.66 -2.59
C LYS A 116 -8.00 -13.63 -3.69
N ASN A 117 -7.96 -12.35 -3.32
CA ASN A 117 -7.82 -11.20 -4.18
C ASN A 117 -6.37 -10.67 -4.23
N VAL A 118 -5.39 -11.52 -3.88
CA VAL A 118 -3.96 -11.17 -3.90
C VAL A 118 -3.20 -12.14 -4.79
N ARG A 119 -2.47 -11.58 -5.75
CA ARG A 119 -1.44 -12.28 -6.53
C ARG A 119 -0.10 -11.61 -6.27
N ALA A 120 0.94 -12.40 -6.03
CA ALA A 120 2.28 -11.88 -5.76
C ALA A 120 3.36 -12.51 -6.66
N GLU A 121 4.26 -11.70 -7.19
CA GLU A 121 5.26 -12.13 -8.18
C GLU A 121 6.60 -11.41 -8.00
N GLN A 122 7.69 -12.16 -8.16
CA GLN A 122 9.03 -11.57 -8.19
C GLN A 122 9.30 -11.04 -9.60
N ILE A 123 9.12 -9.74 -9.79
CA ILE A 123 9.28 -9.09 -11.09
C ILE A 123 9.63 -7.62 -10.90
N ARG A 124 10.37 -7.03 -11.85
CA ARG A 124 10.59 -5.57 -11.87
C ARG A 124 9.39 -4.86 -12.47
N ALA A 125 9.09 -3.64 -12.00
CA ALA A 125 7.94 -2.87 -12.44
C ALA A 125 7.89 -2.68 -13.97
N GLU A 126 9.05 -2.43 -14.57
CA GLU A 126 9.23 -2.19 -15.99
C GLU A 126 8.93 -3.42 -16.86
N GLN A 127 8.92 -4.62 -16.27
CA GLN A 127 8.62 -5.87 -16.97
C GLN A 127 7.12 -6.20 -16.96
N VAL A 128 6.31 -5.49 -16.17
CA VAL A 128 4.88 -5.72 -16.09
C VAL A 128 4.17 -5.17 -17.34
N LYS A 129 3.44 -6.06 -18.03
CA LYS A 129 2.69 -5.73 -19.26
C LYS A 129 1.20 -5.47 -19.03
N GLN A 130 0.66 -5.96 -17.91
CA GLN A 130 -0.74 -5.78 -17.54
C GLN A 130 -1.01 -4.30 -17.19
N LYS A 131 -2.24 -3.84 -17.46
CA LYS A 131 -2.71 -2.53 -17.03
C LYS A 131 -3.62 -2.60 -15.81
N PHE A 132 -3.55 -1.57 -14.96
CA PHE A 132 -4.20 -1.46 -13.66
C PHE A 132 -4.97 -0.15 -13.57
N ASP A 133 -5.98 -0.09 -12.71
CA ASP A 133 -6.69 1.14 -12.41
C ASP A 133 -5.81 2.05 -11.54
N PHE A 134 -5.15 1.48 -10.54
CA PHE A 134 -4.21 2.20 -9.68
C PHE A 134 -2.88 1.49 -9.53
N VAL A 135 -1.83 2.28 -9.37
CA VAL A 135 -0.54 1.81 -8.88
C VAL A 135 -0.29 2.43 -7.51
N VAL A 136 -0.06 1.58 -6.51
CA VAL A 136 0.27 1.98 -5.14
C VAL A 136 1.73 1.66 -4.84
N SER A 137 2.32 2.39 -3.90
CA SER A 137 3.66 2.09 -3.40
C SER A 137 3.94 2.82 -2.08
N ARG A 138 5.04 2.41 -1.42
CA ARG A 138 5.58 3.05 -0.23
C ARG A 138 7.11 2.95 -0.19
N ALA A 139 7.79 4.09 -0.09
CA ALA A 139 9.23 4.21 0.14
C ALA A 139 10.15 3.37 -0.80
N VAL A 140 9.90 3.38 -2.12
CA VAL A 140 10.71 2.64 -3.11
C VAL A 140 11.80 3.51 -3.76
N THR A 141 11.37 4.60 -4.41
CA THR A 141 12.24 5.59 -5.07
C THR A 141 11.55 6.97 -5.18
N ARG A 142 12.23 7.98 -5.72
CA ARG A 142 11.69 9.32 -6.06
C ARG A 142 10.57 9.22 -7.11
N MET A 143 9.59 10.10 -7.01
CA MET A 143 8.35 10.07 -7.79
C MET A 143 8.58 10.12 -9.29
N LYS A 144 9.56 10.91 -9.76
CA LYS A 144 9.90 10.99 -11.19
C LYS A 144 10.32 9.65 -11.78
N GLU A 145 11.18 8.92 -11.08
CA GLU A 145 11.63 7.59 -11.51
C GLU A 145 10.48 6.58 -11.44
N PHE A 146 9.75 6.58 -10.33
CA PHE A 146 8.59 5.71 -10.13
C PHE A 146 7.51 5.90 -11.20
N TYR A 147 7.19 7.15 -11.55
CA TYR A 147 6.30 7.50 -12.66
C TYR A 147 6.85 6.96 -13.99
N GLY A 148 8.17 7.05 -14.20
CA GLY A 148 8.86 6.49 -15.35
C GLY A 148 8.60 4.99 -15.53
N TRP A 149 8.65 4.21 -14.45
CA TRP A 149 8.42 2.77 -14.47
C TRP A 149 6.96 2.37 -14.69
N THR A 150 6.01 3.17 -14.18
CA THR A 150 4.62 2.72 -13.98
C THR A 150 3.59 3.40 -14.87
N ARG A 151 3.87 4.56 -15.46
CA ARG A 151 2.86 5.31 -16.25
C ARG A 151 2.17 4.50 -17.36
N ASN A 152 2.88 3.54 -17.96
CA ASN A 152 2.36 2.73 -19.07
C ASN A 152 1.52 1.52 -18.62
N THR A 153 1.56 1.20 -17.32
CA THR A 153 0.78 0.11 -16.71
C THR A 153 -0.54 0.62 -16.12
N ILE A 154 -0.90 1.88 -16.33
CA ILE A 154 -2.17 2.45 -15.85
C ILE A 154 -3.19 2.51 -17.00
N LYS A 155 -4.44 2.14 -16.72
CA LYS A 155 -5.55 2.17 -17.69
C LYS A 155 -5.97 3.62 -17.93
N PRO A 156 -6.23 4.01 -19.19
CA PRO A 156 -6.53 5.40 -19.53
C PRO A 156 -7.96 5.84 -19.18
N LYS A 157 -8.89 4.91 -19.02
CA LYS A 157 -10.29 5.21 -18.69
C LYS A 157 -10.52 4.90 -17.22
N SER A 158 -11.00 5.89 -16.46
CA SER A 158 -11.41 5.73 -15.07
C SER A 158 -12.91 5.48 -14.96
N VAL A 159 -13.30 4.66 -13.99
CA VAL A 159 -14.69 4.53 -13.50
C VAL A 159 -14.78 4.88 -12.01
N HIS A 160 -13.72 5.50 -11.49
CA HIS A 160 -13.50 5.76 -10.08
C HIS A 160 -13.76 7.24 -9.74
N LYS A 161 -13.85 7.55 -8.44
CA LYS A 161 -14.01 8.94 -7.96
C LYS A 161 -12.82 9.82 -8.36
N LEU A 162 -11.61 9.27 -8.23
CA LEU A 162 -10.39 9.87 -8.77
C LEU A 162 -10.05 9.18 -10.09
N ASP A 163 -9.40 9.91 -10.99
CA ASP A 163 -8.86 9.31 -12.20
C ASP A 163 -7.80 8.26 -11.87
N ASN A 164 -7.73 7.23 -12.72
CA ASN A 164 -6.72 6.19 -12.62
C ASN A 164 -5.31 6.81 -12.58
N GLY A 165 -4.48 6.30 -11.66
CA GLY A 165 -3.24 6.99 -11.35
C GLY A 165 -2.39 6.29 -10.31
N ILE A 166 -1.40 7.03 -9.82
CA ILE A 166 -0.47 6.59 -8.79
C ILE A 166 -0.95 7.13 -7.44
N LEU A 167 -0.97 6.27 -6.42
CA LEU A 167 -1.22 6.62 -5.02
C LEU A 167 -0.01 6.18 -4.19
N TYR A 168 0.87 7.12 -3.86
CA TYR A 168 2.18 6.84 -3.28
C TYR A 168 2.28 7.38 -1.85
N LEU A 169 2.49 6.49 -0.90
CA LEU A 169 2.82 6.85 0.48
C LEU A 169 4.25 7.37 0.60
N LYS A 170 4.35 8.62 1.04
CA LYS A 170 5.58 9.38 1.22
C LYS A 170 5.57 10.08 2.57
N GLY A 171 6.70 10.69 2.95
CA GLY A 171 6.75 11.51 4.14
C GLY A 171 7.90 12.50 4.11
N GLY A 172 7.82 13.49 4.99
CA GLY A 172 8.77 14.61 5.04
C GLY A 172 8.45 15.70 4.03
N ASP A 173 9.47 16.48 3.71
CA ASP A 173 9.45 17.48 2.65
C ASP A 173 9.63 16.79 1.29
N LEU A 174 8.72 17.09 0.36
CA LEU A 174 8.65 16.48 -0.97
C LEU A 174 8.84 17.50 -2.09
N ASP A 175 9.11 18.77 -1.78
CA ASP A 175 9.08 19.86 -2.76
C ASP A 175 10.09 19.61 -3.89
N GLU A 176 11.33 19.26 -3.55
CA GLU A 176 12.37 18.95 -4.56
C GLU A 176 11.95 17.76 -5.44
N GLU A 177 11.47 16.67 -4.82
CA GLU A 177 11.09 15.44 -5.51
C GLU A 177 9.91 15.65 -6.48
N LEU A 178 8.91 16.44 -6.07
CA LEU A 178 7.70 16.68 -6.85
C LEU A 178 7.91 17.75 -7.93
N ASN A 179 8.77 18.74 -7.69
CA ASN A 179 9.17 19.71 -8.72
C ASN A 179 9.87 19.03 -9.91
N GLU A 180 10.62 17.96 -9.68
CA GLU A 180 11.27 17.18 -10.74
C GLU A 180 10.30 16.40 -11.63
N LEU A 181 9.12 16.03 -11.11
CA LEU A 181 8.14 15.19 -11.80
C LEU A 181 7.57 15.90 -13.04
N LYS A 182 7.37 17.22 -12.96
CA LYS A 182 6.75 18.05 -14.02
C LYS A 182 5.40 17.49 -14.52
N LYS A 183 4.58 16.96 -13.61
CA LYS A 183 3.21 16.48 -13.85
C LYS A 183 2.27 17.02 -12.78
N PRO A 184 0.95 17.10 -13.07
CA PRO A 184 -0.05 17.39 -12.05
C PRO A 184 0.02 16.35 -10.93
N TYR A 185 -0.10 16.82 -9.69
CA TYR A 185 -0.20 15.95 -8.52
C TYR A 185 -1.12 16.60 -7.47
N SER A 186 -1.57 15.80 -6.51
CA SER A 186 -2.25 16.27 -5.31
C SER A 186 -1.58 15.66 -4.08
N LEU A 187 -1.52 16.44 -3.01
CA LEU A 187 -1.01 16.00 -1.72
C LEU A 187 -2.17 15.89 -0.74
N TYR A 188 -2.20 14.77 -0.02
CA TYR A 188 -3.12 14.54 1.07
C TYR A 188 -2.31 14.24 2.32
N ASP A 189 -2.33 15.15 3.29
CA ASP A 189 -1.65 14.98 4.57
C ASP A 189 -2.38 13.93 5.41
N LEU A 190 -1.64 12.95 5.94
CA LEU A 190 -2.24 11.88 6.73
C LEU A 190 -2.60 12.34 8.16
N SER A 191 -2.04 13.45 8.63
CA SER A 191 -2.44 14.12 9.87
C SER A 191 -3.88 14.64 9.88
N ASP A 192 -4.46 14.86 8.69
CA ASP A 192 -5.88 15.20 8.57
C ASP A 192 -6.80 14.02 8.93
N TYR A 193 -6.29 12.78 8.80
CA TYR A 193 -7.06 11.55 9.00
C TYR A 193 -6.68 10.77 10.26
N PHE A 194 -5.42 10.85 10.69
CA PHE A 194 -4.86 10.10 11.81
C PHE A 194 -4.20 11.05 12.81
N LYS A 195 -4.32 10.74 14.11
CA LYS A 195 -3.90 11.62 15.22
C LYS A 195 -2.55 11.25 15.83
N GLU A 196 -1.99 10.11 15.47
CA GLU A 196 -0.68 9.68 15.93
C GLU A 196 0.42 10.58 15.34
N GLU A 197 1.38 10.98 16.18
CA GLU A 197 2.55 11.82 15.80
C GLU A 197 3.29 11.28 14.57
N TYR A 198 3.30 9.95 14.40
CA TYR A 198 3.87 9.29 13.23
C TYR A 198 3.37 9.87 11.89
N PHE A 199 2.11 10.33 11.83
CA PHE A 199 1.45 10.82 10.62
C PHE A 199 1.64 12.30 10.33
N GLU A 200 2.22 13.10 11.24
CA GLU A 200 2.43 14.55 11.06
C GLU A 200 3.21 14.90 9.79
N THR A 201 4.10 14.01 9.37
CA THR A 201 4.92 14.20 8.16
C THR A 201 4.48 13.36 6.98
N LYS A 202 3.52 12.44 7.16
CA LYS A 202 3.17 11.43 6.14
C LYS A 202 2.10 11.95 5.21
N LYS A 203 2.24 11.59 3.94
CA LYS A 203 1.38 12.07 2.86
C LYS A 203 1.04 10.94 1.91
N VAL A 204 -0.15 10.99 1.31
CA VAL A 204 -0.44 10.28 0.05
C VAL A 204 -0.22 11.27 -1.08
N VAL A 205 0.71 10.96 -1.96
CA VAL A 205 0.88 11.69 -3.22
C VAL A 205 0.04 11.00 -4.28
N TYR A 206 -0.90 11.74 -4.85
CA TYR A 206 -1.71 11.29 -5.98
C TYR A 206 -1.20 11.91 -7.27
N VAL A 207 -0.96 11.09 -8.30
CA VAL A 207 -0.56 11.55 -9.63
C VAL A 207 -1.51 10.92 -10.66
N PRO A 208 -2.43 11.69 -11.27
CA PRO A 208 -3.24 11.18 -12.37
C PRO A 208 -2.39 10.94 -13.62
N ILE A 209 -2.81 9.99 -14.46
CA ILE A 209 -2.14 9.72 -15.76
C ILE A 209 -2.70 10.58 -16.89
N HIS A 210 -3.85 11.24 -16.66
CA HIS A 210 -4.53 12.10 -17.61
C HIS A 210 -4.92 13.43 -16.98
#